data_AF-A0A387AZ58-F1
#
_entry.id   AF-A0A387AZ58-F1
#
_cell.length_a   1.000
_cell.length_b   1.000
_cell.length_c   1.000
_cell.angle_alpha   90.00
_cell.angle_beta   90.00
_cell.angle_gamma   90.00
#
_symmetry.space_group_name_H-M   'P 1'
#
loop_
_entity.id
_entity.type
_entity.pdbx_description
1 polymer ?
#
loop_
_entity_poly.entity_id
_entity_poly.type
_entity_poly.pdbx_seq_one_letter_code
_entity_poly.pdbx_strand_id
1 'polypeptide(L)' 'MWKKYFSKYKWTDLFWILFVILTCLLAGNSNLYPLTHQEISYHGCLSGITLALFHLLFIDKFVISNRK' A
#
# COMPACT_ATOMS: atom_id res chain seq x y z
N MET A 1 -4.29 22.42 -2.44
CA MET A 1 -4.16 21.62 -3.69
C MET A 1 -4.55 20.15 -3.51
N TRP A 2 -4.34 19.52 -2.35
CA TRP A 2 -4.65 18.10 -2.12
C TRP A 2 -6.13 17.73 -2.31
N LYS A 3 -7.07 18.59 -1.90
CA LYS A 3 -8.51 18.38 -2.17
C LYS A 3 -8.83 18.13 -3.66
N LYS A 4 -8.09 18.76 -4.59
CA LYS A 4 -8.31 18.58 -6.04
C LYS A 4 -7.91 17.18 -6.52
N TYR A 5 -6.86 16.61 -5.91
CA TYR A 5 -6.40 15.25 -6.20
C TYR A 5 -7.31 14.21 -5.56
N PHE A 6 -7.68 14.40 -4.29
CA PHE A 6 -8.56 13.47 -3.56
C PHE A 6 -10.01 13.48 -4.08
N SER A 7 -10.48 14.56 -4.70
CA SER A 7 -11.82 14.61 -5.31
C SER A 7 -12.01 13.62 -6.47
N LYS A 8 -10.92 13.08 -7.04
CA LYS A 8 -10.97 12.08 -8.11
C LYS A 8 -11.18 10.65 -7.58
N TYR A 9 -10.93 10.44 -6.29
CA TYR A 9 -10.97 9.12 -5.66
C TYR A 9 -12.38 8.84 -5.12
N LYS A 10 -12.95 7.70 -5.51
CA LYS A 10 -14.17 7.22 -4.87
C LYS A 10 -13.81 6.68 -3.48
N TRP A 11 -14.78 6.63 -2.58
CA TRP A 11 -14.60 6.04 -1.25
C TRP A 11 -14.12 4.58 -1.30
N THR A 12 -14.54 3.84 -2.34
CA THR A 12 -14.05 2.49 -2.62
C THR A 12 -12.56 2.45 -2.93
N ASP A 13 -12.02 3.48 -3.60
CA ASP A 13 -10.60 3.55 -3.94
C ASP A 13 -9.75 3.79 -2.70
N LEU A 14 -10.24 4.64 -1.79
CA LEU A 14 -9.63 4.85 -0.47
C LEU A 14 -9.58 3.55 0.34
N PHE A 15 -10.66 2.77 0.32
CA PHE A 15 -10.69 1.45 0.97
C PHE A 15 -9.63 0.50 0.38
N TRP A 16 -9.54 0.41 -0.95
CA TRP A 16 -8.55 -0.45 -1.62
C TRP A 16 -7.11 -0.01 -1.36
N ILE A 17 -6.85 1.30 -1.34
CA ILE A 17 -5.54 1.86 -1.00
C ILE A 17 -5.13 1.44 0.41
N LEU A 18 -6.04 1.59 1.39
CA LEU A 18 -5.79 1.20 2.76
C LEU A 18 -5.57 -0.32 2.88
N PHE A 19 -6.41 -1.11 2.20
CA PHE A 19 -6.29 -2.57 2.17
C PHE A 19 -4.93 -3.04 1.63
N VAL A 20 -4.46 -2.43 0.53
CA VAL A 20 -3.16 -2.74 -0.08
C VAL A 20 -2.01 -2.38 0.84
N ILE A 21 -2.07 -1.22 1.52
CA ILE A 21 -1.03 -0.83 2.48
C ILE A 21 -0.95 -1.84 3.64
N LEU A 22 -2.10 -2.20 4.23
CA LEU A 22 -2.15 -3.13 5.37
C LEU A 22 -1.67 -4.54 4.98
N THR A 23 -2.12 -5.06 3.84
CA THR A 23 -1.69 -6.38 3.35
C THR A 23 -0.21 -6.41 3.02
N CYS A 24 0.34 -5.35 2.43
CA CYS A 24 1.78 -5.27 2.15
C CYS A 24 2.62 -5.18 3.43
N LEU A 25 2.17 -4.45 4.46
CA LEU A 25 2.83 -4.40 5.76
C LEU A 25 2.78 -5.76 6.48
N LEU A 26 1.65 -6.44 6.43
CA LEU A 26 1.50 -7.80 6.98
C LEU A 26 2.43 -8.78 6.25
N ALA A 27 2.45 -8.75 4.92
CA ALA A 27 3.30 -9.60 4.10
C ALA A 27 4.79 -9.32 4.34
N GLY A 28 5.19 -8.04 4.39
CA GLY A 28 6.57 -7.64 4.67
C GLY A 28 7.06 -8.15 6.02
N ASN A 29 6.24 -8.01 7.07
CA ASN A 29 6.61 -8.52 8.39
C ASN A 29 6.54 -10.06 8.47
N SER A 30 5.57 -10.70 7.84
CA SER A 30 5.48 -12.18 7.81
C SER A 30 6.67 -12.82 7.09
N ASN A 31 7.13 -12.22 5.99
CA ASN A 31 8.28 -12.72 5.23
C ASN A 31 9.59 -12.56 5.98
N LEU A 32 9.74 -11.49 6.77
CA LEU A 32 10.94 -11.22 7.54
C LEU A 32 10.89 -11.78 8.97
N TYR A 33 9.74 -12.29 9.41
CA TYR A 33 9.58 -12.93 10.71
C TYR A 33 10.63 -14.03 11.00
N PRO A 34 10.99 -14.93 10.06
CA PRO A 34 12.01 -15.95 10.31
C PRO A 34 13.41 -15.38 10.56
N LEU A 35 13.67 -14.13 10.16
CA LEU A 35 14.97 -13.46 10.28
C LEU A 35 15.02 -12.53 11.49
N THR A 36 13.92 -11.82 11.76
CA THR A 36 13.85 -10.82 12.83
C THR A 36 13.30 -11.40 14.13
N HIS A 37 12.61 -12.54 14.07
CA HIS A 37 11.87 -13.15 15.19
C HIS A 37 10.92 -12.16 15.89
N GLN A 38 10.42 -11.17 15.13
CA GLN A 38 9.56 -10.10 15.60
C GLN A 38 8.33 -10.02 14.71
N GLU A 39 7.15 -9.96 15.32
CA GLU A 39 5.87 -9.81 14.62
C GLU A 39 5.80 -8.48 13.84
N ILE A 40 6.41 -7.43 14.40
CA ILE A 40 6.57 -6.12 13.74
C ILE A 40 8.04 -5.74 13.86
N SER A 41 8.73 -5.69 12.73
CA SER A 41 10.14 -5.34 12.67
C SER A 41 10.37 -4.12 11.77
N TYR A 42 11.43 -3.35 12.04
CA TYR A 42 11.78 -2.20 11.20
C TYR A 42 12.00 -2.60 9.74
N HIS A 43 12.72 -3.71 9.51
CA HIS A 43 12.97 -4.24 8.16
C HIS A 43 11.71 -4.78 7.49
N GLY A 44 10.83 -5.46 8.24
CA GLY A 44 9.52 -5.92 7.76
C GLY A 44 8.62 -4.75 7.33
N CYS A 45 8.56 -3.70 8.14
CA CYS A 45 7.83 -2.47 7.80
C CYS A 45 8.42 -1.74 6.60
N LEU A 46 9.76 -1.60 6.51
CA LEU A 46 10.41 -1.01 5.34
C LEU A 46 10.08 -1.79 4.06
N SER A 47 10.25 -3.11 4.09
CA SER A 47 9.90 -3.98 2.96
C SER A 47 8.42 -3.87 2.59
N GLY A 48 7.53 -3.84 3.59
CA GLY A 48 6.09 -3.70 3.38
C GLY A 48 5.71 -2.34 2.79
N ILE A 49 6.34 -1.24 3.23
CA ILE A 49 6.13 0.10 2.68
C ILE A 49 6.61 0.16 1.23
N THR A 50 7.79 -0.38 0.91
CA THR A 50 8.29 -0.44 -0.46
C THR A 50 7.34 -1.21 -1.37
N LEU A 51 6.81 -2.35 -0.89
CA LEU A 51 5.84 -3.16 -1.62
C LEU A 51 4.49 -2.43 -1.81
N ALA A 52 4.03 -1.73 -0.77
CA ALA A 52 2.82 -0.92 -0.82
C ALA A 52 2.95 0.22 -1.85
N LEU A 53 4.07 0.96 -1.84
CA LEU A 53 4.33 2.03 -2.80
C LEU A 53 4.35 1.52 -4.24
N PHE A 54 4.97 0.36 -4.48
CA PHE A 54 4.94 -0.28 -5.80
C PHE A 54 3.50 -0.56 -6.25
N HIS A 55 2.69 -1.22 -5.43
CA HIS A 55 1.30 -1.52 -5.78
C HIS A 55 0.44 -0.27 -5.96
N LEU A 56 0.66 0.77 -5.14
CA LEU A 56 -0.06 2.04 -5.28
C LEU A 56 0.25 2.75 -6.59
N LEU A 57 1.50 2.74 -7.06
CA LEU A 57 1.87 3.27 -8.38
C LEU A 57 1.15 2.52 -9.51
N PHE A 58 0.99 1.20 -9.38
CA PHE A 58 0.22 0.41 -10.33
C PHE A 58 -1.28 0.74 -10.28
N ILE A 59 -1.85 0.86 -9.09
CA ILE A 59 -3.28 1.18 -8.93
C ILE A 59 -3.59 2.56 -9.50
N ASP A 60 -2.76 3.56 -9.20
CA ASP A 60 -2.94 4.92 -9.72
C ASP A 60 -2.86 4.94 -11.26
N LYS A 61 -1.82 4.31 -11.83
CA LYS A 61 -1.61 4.29 -13.29
C LYS A 61 -2.66 3.47 -14.04
N PHE A 62 -3.03 2.29 -13.56
CA PHE A 62 -3.86 1.35 -14.32
C PHE A 62 -5.35 1.42 -13.99
N VAL A 63 -5.72 1.73 -12.74
CA VAL A 63 -7.10 1.68 -12.27
C VAL A 63 -7.72 3.07 -12.17
N ILE A 64 -6.95 4.09 -11.76
CA ILE A 64 -7.47 5.44 -11.48
C ILE A 64 -7.26 6.39 -12.67
N SER A 65 -6.10 6.33 -13.30
CA SER A 65 -5.80 7.16 -14.49
C SER A 65 -6.64 6.78 -15.71
N ASN A 66 -6.99 5.49 -15.86
CA ASN A 66 -7.82 4.99 -16.96
C ASN A 66 -9.33 5.12 -16.76
N ARG A 67 -9.80 5.57 -15.59
CA ARG A 67 -11.20 5.94 -15.41
C ARG A 67 -11.44 7.27 -16.12
N LYS A 68 -11.98 7.18 -17.34
CA LYS A 68 -12.54 8.30 -18.10
C LYS A 68 -13.66 8.98 -17.33
#